data_AF-A0A0D2JST9-F1
#
_entry.id   AF-A0A0D2JST9-F1
#
_cell.length_a   1.000
_cell.length_b   1.000
_cell.length_c   1.000
_cell.angle_alpha   90.00
_cell.angle_beta   90.00
_cell.angle_gamma   90.00
#
_symmetry.space_group_name_H-M   'P 1'
#
loop_
_entity.id
_entity.type
_entity.pdbx_description
1 polymer ?
#
loop_
_entity_poly.entity_id
_entity_poly.type
_entity_poly.pdbx_seq_one_letter_code
_entity_poly.pdbx_strand_id
1 'polypeptide(L)'
;MGSIGPSKAEHHRVIIVGCGPVGLTTATNLARLGVPVLVLERNHQVDQSPRAASYQPCAQAELLETGTLDDVKKESVINDVIAFWIKGKKVAHVEKREGGSLFPSGINCPQPRLAAILLRHLTTKYNSQVRFNQRVIEVSQDEKQTLVSLTAVDPTTNQETYYTCDWLVGADGAGSSVRKLSNIPFEGFSWPKEDFVATNVRFDFFKHGFHTANLVMDPVHWAVVTILDDTGLWRVAFGVRAGLTNDEIRAELDEHYKHIFPVWPVEYELVQLNKYKPHQRCAQTFRLGRLLLAGDAAHSNNPIGGLGLTTGLLDAGPLGRALGAVINGQAPESLLDTWAAARRDKWLNFTNEFSIENKRMCQLGGYSDDPLGIWEIDDVAREHKMERWLAMATPEKKEADARMYKALQDPQAQLISRMKQWEITMDPMWMAQYEDPELVKYRVSLRPVVLSAPEAAT
;
A
#
# COMPACT_ATOMS: atom_id res chain seq x y z
N MET A 1 14.96 -31.43 34.35
CA MET A 1 15.97 -30.60 33.65
C MET A 1 15.46 -29.17 33.70
N GLY A 2 16.25 -28.27 34.29
CA GLY A 2 15.78 -26.99 34.82
C GLY A 2 15.34 -25.99 33.76
N SER A 3 14.30 -25.23 34.10
CA SER A 3 13.86 -24.01 33.42
C SER A 3 14.99 -22.98 33.44
N ILE A 4 15.53 -22.66 32.27
CA ILE A 4 16.32 -21.45 32.08
C ILE A 4 15.32 -20.28 32.11
N GLY A 5 15.22 -19.59 33.23
CA GLY A 5 14.41 -18.37 33.34
C GLY A 5 14.98 -17.27 32.44
N PRO A 6 14.14 -16.34 31.93
CA PRO A 6 14.58 -15.28 31.02
C PRO A 6 15.34 -14.21 31.80
N SER A 7 16.67 -14.35 31.93
CA SER A 7 17.50 -13.32 32.55
C SER A 7 17.69 -12.15 31.57
N LYS A 8 16.73 -11.21 31.67
CA LYS A 8 16.58 -9.90 31.01
C LYS A 8 15.94 -9.89 29.62
N ALA A 9 14.66 -10.24 29.56
CA ALA A 9 13.83 -9.72 28.48
C ALA A 9 13.70 -8.19 28.61
N GLU A 10 13.91 -7.44 27.53
CA GLU A 10 13.72 -5.99 27.53
C GLU A 10 12.23 -5.66 27.36
N HIS A 11 11.66 -4.92 28.31
CA HIS A 11 10.24 -4.59 28.30
C HIS A 11 9.97 -3.22 27.67
N HIS A 12 8.96 -3.15 26.80
CA HIS A 12 8.51 -1.92 26.14
C HIS A 12 6.99 -1.78 26.17
N ARG A 13 6.50 -0.53 26.19
CA ARG A 13 5.05 -0.28 26.10
C ARG A 13 4.48 -0.74 24.76
N VAL A 14 5.14 -0.38 23.65
CA VAL A 14 4.77 -0.83 22.30
C VAL A 14 6.01 -1.26 21.53
N ILE A 15 5.92 -2.42 20.89
CA ILE A 15 6.89 -2.85 19.88
C ILE A 15 6.20 -2.85 18.52
N ILE A 16 6.88 -2.31 17.51
CA ILE A 16 6.44 -2.35 16.11
C ILE A 16 7.47 -3.13 15.31
N VAL A 17 7.03 -4.17 14.62
CA VAL A 17 7.90 -4.99 13.75
C VAL A 17 7.74 -4.50 12.32
N GLY A 18 8.81 -3.96 11.75
CA GLY A 18 8.89 -3.40 10.40
C GLY A 18 9.14 -1.89 10.41
N CYS A 19 10.27 -1.47 9.82
CA CYS A 19 10.65 -0.06 9.60
C CYS A 19 10.28 0.41 8.18
N GLY A 20 9.18 -0.13 7.64
CA GLY A 20 8.53 0.42 6.45
C GLY A 20 7.66 1.62 6.78
N PRO A 21 7.11 2.34 5.77
CA PRO A 21 6.32 3.54 6.03
C PRO A 21 5.08 3.30 6.91
N VAL A 22 4.47 2.12 6.85
CA VAL A 22 3.33 1.73 7.72
C VAL A 22 3.75 1.68 9.19
N GLY A 23 4.84 0.96 9.49
CA GLY A 23 5.38 0.87 10.85
C GLY A 23 5.85 2.22 11.37
N LEU A 24 6.55 3.00 10.55
CA LEU A 24 7.03 4.34 10.89
C LEU A 24 5.90 5.36 11.11
N THR A 25 4.83 5.28 10.31
CA THR A 25 3.64 6.14 10.48
C THR A 25 2.93 5.81 11.79
N THR A 26 2.75 4.51 12.09
CA THR A 26 2.16 4.04 13.35
C THR A 26 3.01 4.49 14.54
N ALA A 27 4.34 4.29 14.48
CA ALA A 27 5.29 4.72 15.50
C ALA A 27 5.23 6.23 15.74
N THR A 28 5.20 7.01 14.67
CA THR A 28 5.19 8.48 14.75
C THR A 28 3.92 8.99 15.42
N ASN A 29 2.75 8.43 15.10
CA ASN A 29 1.50 8.82 15.74
C ASN A 29 1.43 8.43 17.22
N LEU A 30 1.96 7.27 17.60
CA LEU A 30 2.10 6.89 19.01
C LEU A 30 3.05 7.82 19.77
N ALA A 31 4.22 8.11 19.18
CA ALA A 31 5.23 8.97 19.79
C ALA A 31 4.73 10.42 19.96
N ARG A 32 3.93 10.92 19.02
CA ARG A 32 3.21 12.22 19.13
C ARG A 32 2.28 12.29 20.33
N LEU A 33 1.70 11.15 20.73
CA LEU A 33 0.82 11.02 21.88
C LEU A 33 1.57 10.65 23.17
N GLY A 34 2.92 10.76 23.16
CA GLY A 34 3.76 10.50 24.32
C GLY A 34 3.96 9.02 24.65
N VAL A 35 3.54 8.11 23.76
CA VAL A 35 3.69 6.66 23.97
C VAL A 35 5.09 6.22 23.54
N PRO A 36 5.90 5.61 24.44
CA PRO A 36 7.22 5.09 24.06
C PRO A 36 7.09 3.89 23.10
N VAL A 37 7.83 3.93 21.99
CA VAL A 37 7.82 2.90 20.95
C VAL A 37 9.23 2.41 20.66
N LEU A 38 9.39 1.10 20.52
CA LEU A 38 10.55 0.47 19.89
C LEU A 38 10.14 -0.09 18.52
N VAL A 39 10.88 0.25 17.47
CA VAL A 39 10.73 -0.35 16.13
C VAL A 39 11.84 -1.37 15.90
N LEU A 40 11.47 -2.59 15.49
CA LEU A 40 12.38 -3.67 15.10
C LEU A 40 12.35 -3.85 13.57
N GLU A 41 13.51 -3.86 12.93
CA GLU A 41 13.64 -4.08 11.48
C GLU A 41 14.62 -5.21 11.20
N ARG A 42 14.22 -6.16 10.35
CA ARG A 42 15.06 -7.33 10.01
C ARG A 42 16.28 -6.97 9.17
N ASN A 43 16.17 -5.94 8.33
CA ASN A 43 17.26 -5.48 7.48
C ASN A 43 18.24 -4.60 8.27
N HIS A 44 19.44 -4.39 7.71
CA HIS A 44 20.45 -3.48 8.30
C HIS A 44 20.14 -1.99 8.05
N GLN A 45 19.20 -1.71 7.15
CA GLN A 45 18.75 -0.37 6.78
C GLN A 45 17.32 -0.43 6.23
N VAL A 46 16.73 0.74 5.96
CA VAL A 46 15.45 0.87 5.25
C VAL A 46 15.54 0.20 3.87
N ASP A 47 14.50 -0.52 3.46
CA ASP A 47 14.42 -1.20 2.16
C ASP A 47 14.56 -0.20 0.99
N GLN A 48 15.52 -0.46 0.10
CA GLN A 48 15.85 0.37 -1.08
C GLN A 48 15.21 -0.14 -2.39
N SER A 49 14.39 -1.19 -2.32
CA SER A 49 13.78 -1.80 -3.50
C SER A 49 12.78 -0.86 -4.19
N PRO A 50 12.62 -0.96 -5.53
CA PRO A 50 11.63 -0.19 -6.29
C PRO A 50 10.20 -0.68 -6.00
N ARG A 51 9.61 -0.18 -4.89
CA ARG A 51 8.25 -0.50 -4.44
C ARG A 51 7.27 0.63 -4.75
N ALA A 52 6.21 0.78 -3.96
CA ALA A 52 5.21 1.83 -4.12
C ALA A 52 5.88 3.22 -4.23
N ALA A 53 5.30 4.07 -5.06
CA ALA A 53 5.84 5.42 -5.28
C ALA A 53 4.75 6.48 -5.44
N SER A 54 3.48 6.12 -5.50
CA SER A 54 2.38 7.07 -5.72
C SER A 54 1.44 7.09 -4.53
N TYR A 55 1.12 8.29 -4.04
CA TYR A 55 0.30 8.51 -2.85
C TYR A 55 -0.87 9.43 -3.18
N GLN A 56 -2.07 8.93 -2.92
CA GLN A 56 -3.31 9.68 -3.13
C GLN A 56 -3.52 10.76 -2.06
N PRO A 57 -4.40 11.75 -2.28
CA PRO A 57 -4.70 12.79 -1.29
C PRO A 57 -5.06 12.26 0.10
N CYS A 58 -5.80 11.14 0.17
CA CYS A 58 -6.16 10.51 1.44
C CYS A 58 -4.94 9.97 2.22
N ALA A 59 -3.91 9.47 1.54
CA ALA A 59 -2.65 9.09 2.21
C ALA A 59 -1.85 10.31 2.65
N GLN A 60 -1.87 11.40 1.88
CA GLN A 60 -1.24 12.66 2.28
C GLN A 60 -1.86 13.27 3.54
N ALA A 61 -3.16 13.04 3.78
CA ALA A 61 -3.80 13.42 5.03
C ALA A 61 -3.12 12.79 6.25
N GLU A 62 -2.82 11.49 6.19
CA GLU A 62 -2.11 10.77 7.27
C GLU A 62 -0.68 11.28 7.43
N LEU A 63 -0.01 11.66 6.33
CA LEU A 63 1.33 12.27 6.39
C LEU A 63 1.29 13.68 7.00
N LEU A 64 0.23 14.46 6.76
CA LEU A 64 0.06 15.75 7.42
C LEU A 64 -0.06 15.56 8.92
N GLU A 65 -0.87 14.58 9.35
CA GLU A 65 -1.02 14.29 10.77
C GLU A 65 0.32 13.94 11.40
N THR A 66 1.16 13.11 10.75
CA THR A 66 2.51 12.82 11.29
C THR A 66 3.43 14.05 11.34
N GLY A 67 3.07 15.16 10.69
CA GLY A 67 3.89 16.36 10.56
C GLY A 67 5.02 16.23 9.54
N THR A 68 4.92 15.27 8.61
CA THR A 68 5.98 14.96 7.64
C THR A 68 5.65 15.37 6.21
N LEU A 69 4.39 15.72 5.93
CA LEU A 69 3.92 16.01 4.58
C LEU A 69 4.77 17.04 3.83
N ASP A 70 5.13 18.16 4.46
CA ASP A 70 5.86 19.22 3.78
C ASP A 70 7.25 18.76 3.33
N ASP A 71 7.93 17.94 4.13
CA ASP A 71 9.21 17.34 3.75
C ASP A 71 9.02 16.27 2.66
N VAL A 72 7.92 15.50 2.72
CA VAL A 72 7.59 14.55 1.66
C VAL A 72 7.32 15.28 0.35
N LYS A 73 6.56 16.38 0.36
CA LYS A 73 6.25 17.19 -0.82
C LYS A 73 7.50 17.77 -1.48
N LYS A 74 8.52 18.18 -0.70
CA LYS A 74 9.81 18.65 -1.25
C LYS A 74 10.58 17.56 -2.01
N GLU A 75 10.38 16.31 -1.63
CA GLU A 75 11.04 15.13 -2.20
C GLU A 75 10.10 14.35 -3.15
N SER A 76 9.03 15.00 -3.61
CA SER A 76 8.00 14.41 -4.47
C SER A 76 7.88 15.12 -5.80
N VAL A 77 7.44 14.39 -6.81
CA VAL A 77 6.87 14.96 -8.03
C VAL A 77 5.35 15.00 -7.88
N ILE A 78 4.73 16.08 -8.34
CA ILE A 78 3.28 16.17 -8.42
C ILE A 78 2.75 15.07 -9.36
N ASN A 79 1.74 14.32 -8.93
CA ASN A 79 1.06 13.32 -9.75
C ASN A 79 -0.37 13.79 -10.01
N ASP A 80 -0.54 14.64 -11.01
CA ASP A 80 -1.77 15.36 -11.32
C ASP A 80 -2.50 14.85 -12.56
N VAL A 81 -1.90 13.98 -13.37
CA VAL A 81 -2.58 13.40 -14.54
C VAL A 81 -2.28 11.90 -14.64
N ILE A 82 -3.31 11.11 -14.90
CA ILE A 82 -3.17 9.74 -15.40
C ILE A 82 -3.64 9.65 -16.84
N ALA A 83 -2.79 9.15 -17.73
CA ALA A 83 -3.12 8.91 -19.14
C ALA A 83 -3.26 7.41 -19.44
N PHE A 84 -4.15 7.08 -20.35
CA PHE A 84 -4.44 5.71 -20.79
C PHE A 84 -4.00 5.54 -22.25
N TRP A 85 -3.27 4.47 -22.54
CA TRP A 85 -2.63 4.24 -23.83
C TRP A 85 -3.02 2.86 -24.38
N ILE A 86 -3.36 2.80 -25.67
CA ILE A 86 -3.60 1.54 -26.40
C ILE A 86 -2.81 1.60 -27.71
N LYS A 87 -1.98 0.59 -27.99
CA LYS A 87 -1.19 0.49 -29.24
C LYS A 87 -0.42 1.80 -29.55
N GLY A 88 0.24 2.35 -28.54
CA GLY A 88 1.02 3.60 -28.65
C GLY A 88 0.21 4.90 -28.76
N LYS A 89 -1.13 4.84 -28.74
CA LYS A 89 -2.00 6.03 -28.82
C LYS A 89 -2.65 6.34 -27.48
N LYS A 90 -2.61 7.61 -27.05
CA LYS A 90 -3.34 8.09 -25.88
C LYS A 90 -4.84 8.10 -26.19
N VAL A 91 -5.60 7.28 -25.47
CA VAL A 91 -7.05 7.11 -25.67
C VAL A 91 -7.89 7.94 -24.68
N ALA A 92 -7.35 8.22 -23.50
CA ALA A 92 -7.99 9.06 -22.48
C ALA A 92 -6.95 9.61 -21.50
N HIS A 93 -7.35 10.62 -20.73
CA HIS A 93 -6.62 11.04 -19.53
C HIS A 93 -7.60 11.55 -18.47
N VAL A 94 -7.16 11.55 -17.22
CA VAL A 94 -7.88 12.10 -16.07
C VAL A 94 -6.96 13.03 -15.32
N GLU A 95 -7.42 14.26 -15.11
CA GLU A 95 -6.77 15.20 -14.20
C GLU A 95 -7.13 14.83 -12.76
N LYS A 96 -6.10 14.63 -11.94
CA LYS A 96 -6.14 14.32 -10.51
C LYS A 96 -6.02 15.57 -9.66
N ARG A 97 -6.89 16.55 -9.89
CA ARG A 97 -6.96 17.79 -9.09
C ARG A 97 -8.03 17.66 -7.99
N GLU A 98 -7.75 16.86 -6.95
CA GLU A 98 -8.76 16.15 -6.14
C GLU A 98 -8.94 16.61 -4.67
N GLY A 99 -7.93 17.15 -3.99
CA GLY A 99 -7.98 17.33 -2.53
C GLY A 99 -8.12 18.77 -2.05
N GLY A 100 -8.88 19.58 -2.81
CA GLY A 100 -9.11 20.98 -2.48
C GLY A 100 -7.81 21.79 -2.46
N SER A 101 -7.74 22.84 -1.64
CA SER A 101 -6.55 23.69 -1.53
C SER A 101 -5.37 23.00 -0.84
N LEU A 102 -5.62 22.03 0.04
CA LEU A 102 -4.59 21.40 0.88
C LEU A 102 -3.85 20.25 0.20
N PHE A 103 -4.58 19.42 -0.56
CA PHE A 103 -4.05 18.24 -1.25
C PHE A 103 -4.47 18.24 -2.72
N PRO A 104 -4.13 19.27 -3.50
CA PRO A 104 -4.70 19.46 -4.83
C PRO A 104 -4.47 18.26 -5.73
N SER A 105 -3.44 17.44 -5.54
CA SER A 105 -3.19 16.26 -6.36
C SER A 105 -2.56 15.12 -5.58
N GLY A 106 -2.44 13.95 -6.21
CA GLY A 106 -1.52 12.92 -5.75
C GLY A 106 -0.07 13.41 -5.82
N ILE A 107 0.81 12.65 -5.17
CA ILE A 107 2.26 12.87 -5.21
C ILE A 107 2.97 11.56 -5.55
N ASN A 108 4.10 11.65 -6.23
CA ASN A 108 5.02 10.56 -6.42
C ASN A 108 6.26 10.79 -5.57
N CYS A 109 6.50 9.91 -4.59
CA CYS A 109 7.73 9.89 -3.82
C CYS A 109 8.17 8.43 -3.65
N PRO A 110 9.42 8.07 -4.01
CA PRO A 110 9.90 6.71 -3.85
C PRO A 110 9.80 6.26 -2.38
N GLN A 111 9.27 5.06 -2.15
CA GLN A 111 9.13 4.50 -0.80
C GLN A 111 10.40 4.60 0.09
N PRO A 112 11.64 4.38 -0.40
CA PRO A 112 12.84 4.57 0.42
C PRO A 112 13.01 6.01 0.93
N ARG A 113 12.63 7.01 0.13
CA ARG A 113 12.65 8.43 0.52
C ARG A 113 11.59 8.72 1.57
N LEU A 114 10.35 8.25 1.36
CA LEU A 114 9.28 8.40 2.34
C LEU A 114 9.67 7.78 3.70
N ALA A 115 10.18 6.55 3.69
CA ALA A 115 10.61 5.87 4.91
C ALA A 115 11.78 6.61 5.59
N ALA A 116 12.75 7.13 4.84
CA ALA A 116 13.84 7.93 5.40
C ALA A 116 13.34 9.22 6.08
N ILE A 117 12.36 9.92 5.49
CA ILE A 117 11.76 11.11 6.07
C ILE A 117 11.04 10.76 7.38
N LEU A 118 10.18 9.74 7.36
CA LEU A 118 9.44 9.30 8.55
C LEU A 118 10.40 8.83 9.66
N LEU A 119 11.42 8.05 9.32
CA LEU A 119 12.44 7.57 10.27
C LEU A 119 13.20 8.73 10.90
N ARG A 120 13.61 9.73 10.09
CA ARG A 120 14.29 10.92 10.58
C ARG A 120 13.41 11.66 11.59
N HIS A 121 12.15 11.93 11.25
CA HIS A 121 11.21 12.59 12.18
C HIS A 121 11.00 11.78 13.47
N LEU A 122 10.80 10.47 13.36
CA LEU A 122 10.60 9.58 14.50
C LEU A 122 11.79 9.62 15.48
N THR A 123 13.01 9.57 14.95
CA THR A 123 14.25 9.50 15.75
C THR A 123 14.71 10.86 16.26
N THR A 124 14.57 11.94 15.50
CA THR A 124 15.08 13.27 15.91
C THR A 124 14.07 14.08 16.72
N LYS A 125 12.78 14.04 16.36
CA LYS A 125 11.74 14.86 17.01
C LYS A 125 11.19 14.19 18.26
N TYR A 126 11.07 12.86 18.26
CA TYR A 126 10.46 12.12 19.36
C TYR A 126 11.43 11.18 20.08
N ASN A 127 12.72 11.15 19.68
CA ASN A 127 13.77 10.32 20.30
C ASN A 127 13.37 8.84 20.45
N SER A 128 12.58 8.33 19.50
CA SER A 128 12.11 6.94 19.51
C SER A 128 13.20 5.98 19.04
N GLN A 129 13.20 4.76 19.58
CA GLN A 129 14.24 3.77 19.29
C GLN A 129 13.89 2.94 18.05
N VAL A 130 14.88 2.76 17.18
CA VAL A 130 14.79 1.85 16.03
C VAL A 130 16.01 0.92 16.05
N ARG A 131 15.77 -0.39 15.96
CA ARG A 131 16.81 -1.42 15.94
C ARG A 131 16.72 -2.21 14.64
N PHE A 132 17.73 -2.02 13.80
CA PHE A 132 17.98 -2.81 12.60
C PHE A 132 18.59 -4.18 12.97
N ASN A 133 18.60 -5.10 12.01
CA ASN A 133 19.05 -6.48 12.21
C ASN A 133 18.30 -7.19 13.36
N GLN A 134 16.98 -7.06 13.39
CA GLN A 134 16.11 -7.69 14.39
C GLN A 134 15.00 -8.45 13.68
N ARG A 135 15.27 -9.70 13.28
CA ARG A 135 14.27 -10.58 12.67
C ARG A 135 13.50 -11.31 13.75
N VAL A 136 12.22 -11.00 13.90
CA VAL A 136 11.33 -11.73 14.83
C VAL A 136 11.14 -13.17 14.35
N ILE A 137 11.44 -14.12 15.23
CA ILE A 137 11.37 -15.57 14.99
C ILE A 137 10.39 -16.29 15.91
N GLU A 138 9.99 -15.68 17.03
CA GLU A 138 8.98 -16.21 17.93
C GLU A 138 8.08 -15.09 18.44
N VAL A 139 6.79 -15.37 18.59
CA VAL A 139 5.79 -14.48 19.19
C VAL A 139 4.84 -15.33 20.02
N SER A 140 4.58 -14.92 21.26
CA SER A 140 3.58 -15.53 22.14
C SER A 140 2.87 -14.46 22.97
N GLN A 141 1.68 -14.81 23.46
CA GLN A 141 0.93 -14.01 24.43
C GLN A 141 0.71 -14.86 25.67
N ASP A 142 0.62 -14.22 26.84
CA ASP A 142 0.18 -14.90 28.05
C ASP A 142 -1.30 -15.34 27.94
N GLU A 143 -1.72 -16.28 28.79
CA GLU A 143 -3.08 -16.84 28.78
C GLU A 143 -4.17 -15.77 28.95
N LYS A 144 -3.84 -14.67 29.66
CA LYS A 144 -4.75 -13.55 29.90
C LYS A 144 -4.70 -12.48 28.80
N GLN A 145 -3.81 -12.62 27.81
CA GLN A 145 -3.57 -11.64 26.75
C GLN A 145 -3.31 -10.22 27.31
N THR A 146 -2.51 -10.14 28.37
CA THR A 146 -2.03 -8.89 28.97
C THR A 146 -0.63 -8.52 28.53
N LEU A 147 0.17 -9.48 28.07
CA LEU A 147 1.57 -9.29 27.69
C LEU A 147 1.93 -10.11 26.45
N VAL A 148 2.70 -9.52 25.54
CA VAL A 148 3.29 -10.18 24.39
C VAL A 148 4.77 -10.44 24.67
N SER A 149 5.24 -11.65 24.39
CA SER A 149 6.67 -11.98 24.38
C SER A 149 7.12 -12.27 22.94
N LEU A 150 8.33 -11.84 22.59
CA LEU A 150 8.91 -12.13 21.28
C LEU A 150 10.43 -12.31 21.34
N THR A 151 10.92 -13.20 20.49
CA THR A 151 12.36 -13.43 20.27
C THR A 151 12.73 -12.88 18.91
N ALA A 152 13.73 -12.00 18.86
CA ALA A 152 14.32 -11.53 17.61
C ALA A 152 15.76 -12.03 17.49
N VAL A 153 16.18 -12.33 16.27
CA VAL A 153 17.54 -12.74 15.94
C VAL A 153 18.17 -11.74 14.99
N ASP A 154 19.42 -11.39 15.25
CA ASP A 154 20.25 -10.69 14.27
C ASP A 154 20.66 -11.68 13.18
N PRO A 155 20.21 -11.49 11.92
CA PRO A 155 20.50 -12.43 10.84
C PRO A 155 21.99 -12.47 10.44
N THR A 156 22.81 -11.53 10.93
CA THR A 156 24.24 -11.44 10.64
C THR A 156 25.08 -12.16 11.69
N THR A 157 24.70 -12.04 12.97
CA THR A 157 25.45 -12.59 14.10
C THR A 157 24.80 -13.83 14.72
N ASN A 158 23.55 -14.12 14.37
CA ASN A 158 22.68 -15.10 15.04
C ASN A 158 22.45 -14.82 16.53
N GLN A 159 22.71 -13.59 16.99
CA GLN A 159 22.43 -13.21 18.37
C GLN A 159 20.93 -13.07 18.59
N GLU A 160 20.40 -13.78 19.57
CA GLU A 160 19.01 -13.65 20.01
C GLU A 160 18.85 -12.53 21.04
N THR A 161 17.75 -11.80 20.93
CA THR A 161 17.29 -10.82 21.92
C THR A 161 15.84 -11.12 22.29
N TYR A 162 15.57 -11.17 23.58
CA TYR A 162 14.24 -11.44 24.11
C TYR A 162 13.57 -10.12 24.51
N TYR A 163 12.34 -9.92 24.07
CA TYR A 163 11.55 -8.75 24.38
C TYR A 163 10.21 -9.14 25.00
N THR A 164 9.68 -8.25 25.82
CA THR A 164 8.26 -8.25 26.18
C THR A 164 7.64 -6.90 25.87
N CYS A 165 6.35 -6.88 25.55
CA CYS A 165 5.63 -5.64 25.40
C CYS A 165 4.16 -5.74 25.74
N ASP A 166 3.55 -4.62 26.08
CA ASP A 166 2.11 -4.55 26.31
C ASP A 166 1.36 -4.67 24.98
N TRP A 167 1.88 -4.08 23.89
CA TRP A 167 1.27 -4.16 22.56
C TRP A 167 2.32 -4.43 21.47
N LEU A 168 1.97 -5.32 20.53
CA LEU A 168 2.78 -5.61 19.35
C LEU A 168 2.02 -5.22 18.07
N VAL A 169 2.66 -4.43 17.22
CA VAL A 169 2.16 -4.12 15.88
C VAL A 169 3.02 -4.81 14.82
N GLY A 170 2.43 -5.72 14.05
CA GLY A 170 3.03 -6.27 12.83
C GLY A 170 2.81 -5.35 11.63
N ALA A 171 3.89 -4.75 11.16
CA ALA A 171 3.96 -3.93 9.94
C ALA A 171 5.14 -4.37 9.04
N ASP A 172 5.49 -5.66 9.11
CA ASP A 172 6.71 -6.28 8.57
C ASP A 172 6.56 -6.87 7.15
N GLY A 173 5.53 -6.41 6.44
CA GLY A 173 5.32 -6.64 5.00
C GLY A 173 4.58 -7.94 4.67
N ALA A 174 4.47 -8.26 3.38
CA ALA A 174 3.67 -9.38 2.88
C ALA A 174 4.15 -10.74 3.45
N GLY A 175 5.45 -10.83 3.74
CA GLY A 175 6.09 -11.98 4.37
C GLY A 175 5.95 -12.07 5.88
N SER A 176 5.15 -11.20 6.51
CA SER A 176 5.04 -10.96 7.96
C SER A 176 5.31 -12.20 8.83
N SER A 177 6.36 -12.10 9.64
CA SER A 177 6.66 -13.04 10.73
C SER A 177 5.59 -12.94 11.81
N VAL A 178 5.17 -11.72 12.19
CA VAL A 178 4.18 -11.52 13.26
C VAL A 178 2.88 -12.26 12.94
N ARG A 179 2.32 -12.05 11.74
CA ARG A 179 1.08 -12.74 11.32
C ARG A 179 1.23 -14.26 11.35
N LYS A 180 2.34 -14.78 10.80
CA LYS A 180 2.57 -16.23 10.68
C LYS A 180 2.79 -16.89 12.03
N LEU A 181 3.64 -16.31 12.88
CA LEU A 181 3.99 -16.85 14.20
C LEU A 181 2.79 -16.81 15.17
N SER A 182 1.86 -15.88 14.95
CA SER A 182 0.60 -15.81 15.69
C SER A 182 -0.53 -16.64 15.06
N ASN A 183 -0.21 -17.46 14.05
CA ASN A 183 -1.14 -18.36 13.37
C ASN A 183 -2.40 -17.67 12.81
N ILE A 184 -2.28 -16.42 12.36
CA ILE A 184 -3.39 -15.69 11.74
C ILE A 184 -3.44 -16.07 10.24
N PRO A 185 -4.53 -16.70 9.75
CA PRO A 185 -4.64 -17.09 8.34
C PRO A 185 -4.59 -15.88 7.40
N PHE A 186 -3.97 -16.06 6.23
CA PHE A 186 -3.88 -15.05 5.17
C PHE A 186 -4.67 -15.50 3.93
N GLU A 187 -5.98 -15.31 3.99
CA GLU A 187 -6.96 -15.78 3.02
C GLU A 187 -6.84 -15.04 1.69
N GLY A 188 -7.21 -15.71 0.59
CA GLY A 188 -7.10 -15.17 -0.77
C GLY A 188 -6.08 -15.91 -1.62
N PHE A 189 -5.56 -15.27 -2.66
CA PHE A 189 -4.71 -15.92 -3.65
C PHE A 189 -3.50 -15.07 -4.05
N SER A 190 -2.55 -15.70 -4.73
CA SER A 190 -1.47 -15.03 -5.44
C SER A 190 -1.69 -15.32 -6.92
N TRP A 191 -1.48 -14.34 -7.81
CA TRP A 191 -1.75 -14.55 -9.23
C TRP A 191 -0.80 -15.62 -9.78
N PRO A 192 -1.28 -16.82 -10.15
CA PRO A 192 -0.39 -17.97 -10.33
C PRO A 192 0.40 -17.88 -11.63
N LYS A 193 -0.22 -17.37 -12.70
CA LYS A 193 0.31 -17.35 -14.08
C LYS A 193 1.17 -16.13 -14.42
N GLU A 194 1.23 -15.14 -13.53
CA GLU A 194 1.97 -13.90 -13.75
C GLU A 194 2.80 -13.48 -12.52
N ASP A 195 3.96 -12.89 -12.78
CA ASP A 195 4.76 -12.13 -11.82
C ASP A 195 4.82 -10.66 -12.27
N PHE A 196 4.97 -9.73 -11.32
CA PHE A 196 5.14 -8.31 -11.63
C PHE A 196 6.62 -7.96 -11.63
N VAL A 197 7.02 -7.14 -12.59
CA VAL A 197 8.36 -6.56 -12.68
C VAL A 197 8.23 -5.07 -12.49
N ALA A 198 9.10 -4.50 -11.64
CA ALA A 198 9.28 -3.06 -11.52
C ALA A 198 10.71 -2.72 -11.95
N THR A 199 10.83 -1.89 -12.97
CA THR A 199 12.10 -1.29 -13.37
C THR A 199 12.10 0.19 -13.05
N ASN A 200 13.26 0.71 -12.65
CA ASN A 200 13.51 2.14 -12.67
C ASN A 200 14.41 2.42 -13.86
N VAL A 201 14.01 3.34 -14.74
CA VAL A 201 14.74 3.70 -15.95
C VAL A 201 14.94 5.20 -16.04
N ARG A 202 16.02 5.65 -16.69
CA ARG A 202 16.11 7.03 -17.18
C ARG A 202 15.74 7.07 -18.65
N PHE A 203 14.61 7.70 -18.92
CA PHE A 203 14.11 7.99 -20.26
C PHE A 203 13.12 9.16 -20.17
N ASP A 204 13.19 10.10 -21.11
CA ASP A 204 12.37 11.32 -21.09
C ASP A 204 10.98 11.05 -21.71
N PHE A 205 10.14 10.32 -20.97
CA PHE A 205 8.78 10.02 -21.40
C PHE A 205 7.95 11.29 -21.67
N PHE A 206 8.21 12.40 -20.96
CA PHE A 206 7.49 13.66 -21.16
C PHE A 206 7.65 14.21 -22.58
N LYS A 207 8.83 14.09 -23.20
CA LYS A 207 9.05 14.50 -24.62
C LYS A 207 8.12 13.81 -25.61
N HIS A 208 7.54 12.68 -25.22
CA HIS A 208 6.68 11.87 -26.06
C HIS A 208 5.21 11.90 -25.62
N GLY A 209 4.83 12.87 -24.78
CA GLY A 209 3.43 13.13 -24.41
C GLY A 209 2.86 12.24 -23.30
N PHE A 210 3.72 11.45 -22.62
CA PHE A 210 3.37 10.80 -21.36
C PHE A 210 3.18 11.84 -20.26
N HIS A 211 2.37 11.49 -19.27
CA HIS A 211 2.08 12.33 -18.11
C HIS A 211 2.75 11.78 -16.84
N THR A 212 2.49 12.38 -15.68
CA THR A 212 3.07 11.99 -14.39
C THR A 212 2.73 10.54 -13.99
N ALA A 213 1.61 10.00 -14.47
CA ALA A 213 1.25 8.60 -14.41
C ALA A 213 0.60 8.14 -15.72
N ASN A 214 0.83 6.89 -16.11
CA ASN A 214 0.33 6.33 -17.36
C ASN A 214 -0.02 4.86 -17.18
N LEU A 215 -1.09 4.42 -17.82
CA LEU A 215 -1.47 3.03 -17.99
C LEU A 215 -1.38 2.68 -19.47
N VAL A 216 -0.42 1.84 -19.83
CA VAL A 216 -0.33 1.19 -21.13
C VAL A 216 -1.16 -0.08 -21.05
N MET A 217 -2.19 -0.16 -21.88
CA MET A 217 -3.16 -1.25 -21.84
C MET A 217 -2.92 -2.22 -22.99
N ASP A 218 -2.62 -3.45 -22.63
CA ASP A 218 -2.28 -4.53 -23.56
C ASP A 218 -2.50 -5.91 -22.90
N PRO A 219 -2.91 -6.96 -23.64
CA PRO A 219 -3.14 -8.28 -23.04
C PRO A 219 -1.90 -8.92 -22.42
N VAL A 220 -0.71 -8.56 -22.90
CA VAL A 220 0.57 -9.16 -22.46
C VAL A 220 1.52 -8.10 -21.93
N HIS A 221 1.71 -7.01 -22.67
CA HIS A 221 2.71 -5.98 -22.41
C HIS A 221 2.14 -4.74 -21.73
N TRP A 222 1.08 -4.92 -20.93
CA TRP A 222 0.51 -3.85 -20.13
C TRP A 222 1.58 -3.24 -19.21
N ALA A 223 1.45 -1.96 -18.89
CA ALA A 223 2.37 -1.31 -17.96
C ALA A 223 1.77 -0.14 -17.19
N VAL A 224 2.28 0.08 -15.98
CA VAL A 224 2.15 1.32 -15.22
C VAL A 224 3.47 2.09 -15.37
N VAL A 225 3.41 3.27 -15.98
CA VAL A 225 4.58 4.14 -16.19
C VAL A 225 4.41 5.45 -15.42
N THR A 226 5.28 5.73 -14.45
CA THR A 226 5.16 6.90 -13.58
C THR A 226 6.51 7.53 -13.30
N ILE A 227 6.57 8.86 -13.26
CA ILE A 227 7.78 9.56 -12.84
C ILE A 227 7.99 9.40 -11.34
N LEU A 228 9.24 9.22 -10.92
CA LEU A 228 9.61 9.00 -9.53
C LEU A 228 10.20 10.24 -8.87
N ASP A 229 11.03 10.98 -9.60
CA ASP A 229 11.72 12.19 -9.13
C ASP A 229 12.00 13.17 -10.29
N ASP A 230 12.53 14.34 -9.95
CA ASP A 230 12.91 15.40 -10.90
C ASP A 230 14.23 15.12 -11.65
N THR A 231 14.93 14.03 -11.33
CA THR A 231 16.16 13.60 -12.02
C THR A 231 15.88 12.86 -13.33
N GLY A 232 14.61 12.73 -13.71
CA GLY A 232 14.17 11.97 -14.88
C GLY A 232 14.16 10.46 -14.65
N LEU A 233 14.07 10.00 -13.40
CA LEU A 233 13.89 8.60 -13.08
C LEU A 233 12.40 8.22 -13.20
N TRP A 234 12.11 7.17 -13.96
CA TRP A 234 10.75 6.66 -14.18
C TRP A 234 10.64 5.22 -13.71
N ARG A 235 9.49 4.87 -13.14
CA ARG A 235 9.08 3.48 -12.93
C ARG A 235 8.36 2.98 -14.18
N VAL A 236 8.77 1.83 -14.68
CA VAL A 236 7.99 1.03 -15.63
C VAL A 236 7.67 -0.30 -14.93
N ALA A 237 6.41 -0.52 -14.60
CA ALA A 237 5.95 -1.76 -13.97
C ALA A 237 5.02 -2.53 -14.90
N PHE A 238 5.33 -3.80 -15.17
CA PHE A 238 4.64 -4.62 -16.15
C PHE A 238 4.55 -6.08 -15.69
N GLY A 239 3.77 -6.88 -16.40
CA GLY A 239 3.60 -8.32 -16.14
C GLY A 239 4.54 -9.17 -16.97
N VAL A 240 5.00 -10.26 -16.38
CA VAL A 240 5.70 -11.34 -17.09
C VAL A 240 5.10 -12.68 -16.70
N ARG A 241 5.29 -13.70 -17.54
CA ARG A 241 4.93 -15.08 -17.19
C ARG A 241 5.58 -15.47 -15.86
N ALA A 242 4.83 -16.14 -15.00
CA ALA A 242 5.34 -16.53 -13.69
C ALA A 242 6.57 -17.44 -13.78
N GLY A 243 7.48 -17.29 -12.82
CA GLY A 243 8.63 -18.19 -12.64
C GLY A 243 9.94 -17.71 -13.28
N LEU A 244 9.92 -16.66 -14.10
CA LEU A 244 11.14 -16.11 -14.69
C LEU A 244 12.13 -15.56 -13.66
N THR A 245 13.42 -15.82 -13.85
CA THR A 245 14.50 -15.17 -13.09
C THR A 245 14.69 -13.72 -13.54
N ASN A 246 15.36 -12.90 -12.72
CA ASN A 246 15.66 -11.51 -13.11
C ASN A 246 16.55 -11.44 -14.36
N ASP A 247 17.39 -12.44 -14.62
CA ASP A 247 18.27 -12.45 -15.80
C ASP A 247 17.52 -12.82 -17.08
N GLU A 248 16.58 -13.77 -17.01
CA GLU A 248 15.65 -14.06 -18.11
C GLU A 248 14.78 -12.84 -18.43
N ILE A 249 14.28 -12.14 -17.41
CA ILE A 249 13.50 -10.91 -17.60
C ILE A 249 14.34 -9.83 -18.27
N ARG A 250 15.63 -9.67 -17.90
CA ARG A 250 16.52 -8.72 -18.57
C ARG A 250 16.72 -9.06 -20.05
N ALA A 251 16.83 -10.33 -20.37
CA ALA A 251 16.97 -10.78 -21.76
C ALA A 251 15.71 -10.53 -22.60
N GLU A 252 14.53 -10.57 -21.98
CA GLU A 252 13.23 -10.32 -22.63
C GLU A 252 12.78 -8.84 -22.52
N LEU A 253 13.56 -7.94 -21.90
CA LEU A 253 13.10 -6.59 -21.54
C LEU A 253 12.71 -5.74 -22.75
N ASP A 254 13.51 -5.80 -23.81
CA ASP A 254 13.28 -5.08 -25.06
C ASP A 254 11.99 -5.53 -25.76
N GLU A 255 11.62 -6.80 -25.63
CA GLU A 255 10.36 -7.35 -26.15
C GLU A 255 9.13 -6.77 -25.43
N HIS A 256 9.26 -6.39 -24.15
CA HIS A 256 8.21 -5.65 -23.46
C HIS A 256 8.26 -4.16 -23.79
N TYR A 257 9.45 -3.55 -23.77
CA TYR A 257 9.61 -2.12 -23.94
C TYR A 257 9.22 -1.61 -25.33
N LYS A 258 9.36 -2.42 -26.38
CA LYS A 258 8.86 -2.07 -27.72
C LYS A 258 7.37 -1.74 -27.78
N HIS A 259 6.58 -2.28 -26.85
CA HIS A 259 5.13 -2.03 -26.77
C HIS A 259 4.75 -0.98 -25.72
N ILE A 260 5.63 -0.75 -24.74
CA ILE A 260 5.40 0.17 -23.62
C ILE A 260 5.93 1.57 -23.93
N PHE A 261 7.12 1.64 -24.54
CA PHE A 261 7.78 2.91 -24.84
C PHE A 261 7.07 3.59 -26.00
N PRO A 262 6.97 4.92 -25.98
CA PRO A 262 6.29 5.67 -27.04
C PRO A 262 7.03 5.64 -28.38
N VAL A 263 8.32 5.30 -28.36
CA VAL A 263 9.19 5.17 -29.54
C VAL A 263 10.08 3.94 -29.36
N TRP A 264 10.35 3.23 -30.46
CA TRP A 264 11.23 2.07 -30.47
C TRP A 264 11.89 1.88 -31.84
N PRO A 265 13.19 1.52 -31.92
CA PRO A 265 14.15 1.35 -30.83
C PRO A 265 14.54 2.69 -30.19
N VAL A 266 15.02 2.66 -28.95
CA VAL A 266 15.49 3.85 -28.22
C VAL A 266 16.54 3.49 -27.19
N GLU A 267 17.41 4.45 -26.84
CA GLU A 267 18.35 4.30 -25.73
C GLU A 267 17.67 4.67 -24.40
N TYR A 268 17.90 3.85 -23.37
CA TYR A 268 17.45 4.08 -22.00
C TYR A 268 18.49 3.57 -21.02
N GLU A 269 18.56 4.16 -19.82
CA GLU A 269 19.38 3.63 -18.72
C GLU A 269 18.50 2.77 -17.80
N LEU A 270 18.83 1.49 -17.62
CA LEU A 270 18.20 0.64 -16.60
C LEU A 270 18.92 0.82 -15.25
N VAL A 271 18.26 1.50 -14.31
CA VAL A 271 18.83 1.80 -12.99
C VAL A 271 18.59 0.66 -12.00
N GLN A 272 17.38 0.12 -11.98
CA GLN A 272 17.00 -0.99 -11.10
C GLN A 272 15.99 -1.90 -11.80
N LEU A 273 15.98 -3.18 -11.42
CA LEU A 273 14.98 -4.16 -11.82
C LEU A 273 14.70 -5.07 -10.63
N ASN A 274 13.43 -5.26 -10.29
CA ASN A 274 13.03 -6.23 -9.29
C ASN A 274 11.71 -6.89 -9.66
N LYS A 275 11.60 -8.19 -9.35
CA LYS A 275 10.39 -8.98 -9.54
C LYS A 275 9.69 -9.23 -8.21
N TYR A 276 8.36 -9.26 -8.21
CA TYR A 276 7.56 -9.65 -7.05
C TYR A 276 6.28 -10.37 -7.46
N LYS A 277 5.77 -11.19 -6.54
CA LYS A 277 4.49 -11.88 -6.73
C LYS A 277 3.34 -10.94 -6.35
N PRO A 278 2.39 -10.64 -7.24
CA PRO A 278 1.19 -9.91 -6.86
C PRO A 278 0.23 -10.82 -6.07
N HIS A 279 -0.50 -10.23 -5.13
CA HIS A 279 -1.44 -10.94 -4.25
C HIS A 279 -2.83 -10.31 -4.31
N GLN A 280 -3.81 -11.07 -3.84
CA GLN A 280 -5.09 -10.57 -3.33
C GLN A 280 -5.36 -11.35 -2.05
N ARG A 281 -4.83 -10.86 -0.94
CA ARG A 281 -4.85 -11.57 0.34
C ARG A 281 -5.17 -10.66 1.51
N CYS A 282 -5.87 -11.20 2.49
CA CYS A 282 -6.22 -10.49 3.70
C CYS A 282 -6.15 -11.42 4.91
N ALA A 283 -5.66 -10.89 6.02
CA ALA A 283 -5.64 -11.58 7.29
C ALA A 283 -7.08 -11.82 7.75
N GLN A 284 -7.31 -12.96 8.39
CA GLN A 284 -8.63 -13.28 8.94
C GLN A 284 -9.09 -12.25 9.98
N THR A 285 -8.14 -11.70 10.74
CA THR A 285 -8.36 -10.60 11.68
C THR A 285 -7.15 -9.67 11.67
N PHE A 286 -7.36 -8.37 11.91
CA PHE A 286 -6.29 -7.39 12.09
C PHE A 286 -5.91 -7.20 13.56
N ARG A 287 -6.63 -7.86 14.48
CA ARG A 287 -6.32 -7.88 15.92
C ARG A 287 -6.49 -9.28 16.50
N LEU A 288 -5.54 -9.67 17.36
CA LEU A 288 -5.63 -10.87 18.20
C LEU A 288 -5.07 -10.55 19.59
N GLY A 289 -5.96 -10.27 20.56
CA GLY A 289 -5.54 -9.81 21.88
C GLY A 289 -4.79 -8.49 21.79
N ARG A 290 -3.49 -8.52 22.11
CA ARG A 290 -2.57 -7.36 22.03
C ARG A 290 -1.67 -7.33 20.81
N LEU A 291 -1.98 -8.17 19.83
CA LEU A 291 -1.35 -8.17 18.51
C LEU A 291 -2.22 -7.43 17.51
N LEU A 292 -1.63 -6.50 16.77
CA LEU A 292 -2.29 -5.69 15.74
C LEU A 292 -1.53 -5.84 14.42
N LEU A 293 -2.22 -5.95 13.28
CA LEU A 293 -1.59 -6.06 11.95
C LEU A 293 -1.99 -4.87 11.08
N ALA A 294 -1.03 -4.25 10.39
CA ALA A 294 -1.29 -3.13 9.48
C ALA A 294 -0.52 -3.25 8.15
N GLY A 295 -1.08 -2.67 7.08
CA GLY A 295 -0.49 -2.68 5.74
C GLY A 295 -0.30 -4.09 5.21
N ASP A 296 0.81 -4.34 4.51
CA ASP A 296 1.12 -5.63 3.87
C ASP A 296 1.15 -6.84 4.85
N ALA A 297 1.31 -6.61 6.15
CA ALA A 297 1.19 -7.65 7.17
C ALA A 297 -0.27 -8.09 7.38
N ALA A 298 -1.23 -7.18 7.16
CA ALA A 298 -2.66 -7.39 7.32
C ALA A 298 -3.37 -7.72 6.01
N HIS A 299 -3.00 -7.10 4.90
CA HIS A 299 -3.62 -7.31 3.59
C HIS A 299 -2.66 -6.95 2.46
N SER A 300 -2.85 -7.52 1.28
CA SER A 300 -2.00 -7.26 0.12
C SER A 300 -2.83 -7.39 -1.15
N ASN A 301 -2.62 -6.45 -2.06
CA ASN A 301 -3.28 -6.43 -3.36
C ASN A 301 -2.28 -6.22 -4.49
N ASN A 302 -2.69 -6.45 -5.73
CA ASN A 302 -1.87 -6.10 -6.87
C ASN A 302 -1.67 -4.57 -6.92
N PRO A 303 -0.51 -4.08 -7.38
CA PRO A 303 -0.12 -2.67 -7.21
C PRO A 303 -0.80 -1.71 -8.19
N ILE A 304 -1.56 -2.20 -9.18
CA ILE A 304 -2.20 -1.33 -10.18
C ILE A 304 -3.25 -0.46 -9.49
N GLY A 305 -3.18 0.85 -9.75
CA GLY A 305 -3.97 1.87 -9.04
C GLY A 305 -3.30 2.45 -7.80
N GLY A 306 -2.13 1.97 -7.39
CA GLY A 306 -1.34 2.58 -6.31
C GLY A 306 -1.94 2.40 -4.91
N LEU A 307 -2.78 1.37 -4.72
CA LEU A 307 -3.55 1.20 -3.48
C LEU A 307 -2.79 0.53 -2.33
N GLY A 308 -1.75 -0.27 -2.58
CA GLY A 308 -1.08 -1.03 -1.52
C GLY A 308 -0.58 -0.15 -0.37
N LEU A 309 0.40 0.71 -0.63
CA LEU A 309 0.92 1.60 0.42
C LEU A 309 -0.05 2.72 0.82
N THR A 310 -0.90 3.21 -0.10
CA THR A 310 -1.96 4.18 0.22
C THR A 310 -2.86 3.64 1.33
N THR A 311 -3.35 2.41 1.19
CA THR A 311 -4.23 1.80 2.20
C THR A 311 -3.47 1.35 3.44
N GLY A 312 -2.20 0.98 3.32
CA GLY A 312 -1.35 0.75 4.49
C GLY A 312 -1.15 2.00 5.36
N LEU A 313 -1.01 3.20 4.77
CA LEU A 313 -0.97 4.45 5.53
C LEU A 313 -2.32 4.75 6.19
N LEU A 314 -3.43 4.46 5.49
CA LEU A 314 -4.80 4.56 6.04
C LEU A 314 -5.12 3.51 7.11
N ASP A 315 -4.34 2.44 7.24
CA ASP A 315 -4.39 1.57 8.41
C ASP A 315 -3.59 2.18 9.57
N ALA A 316 -2.34 2.56 9.29
CA ALA A 316 -1.35 3.01 10.27
C ALA A 316 -1.74 4.29 10.99
N GLY A 317 -2.30 5.26 10.27
CA GLY A 317 -2.69 6.54 10.81
C GLY A 317 -3.76 6.43 11.89
N PRO A 318 -4.95 5.88 11.57
CA PRO A 318 -5.99 5.55 12.55
C PRO A 318 -5.51 4.60 13.66
N LEU A 319 -4.70 3.58 13.33
CA LEU A 319 -4.15 2.64 14.32
C LEU A 319 -3.34 3.35 15.40
N GLY A 320 -2.34 4.15 15.00
CA GLY A 320 -1.45 4.83 15.94
C GLY A 320 -2.21 5.76 16.89
N ARG A 321 -3.26 6.44 16.39
CA ARG A 321 -4.12 7.31 17.19
C ARG A 321 -4.98 6.54 18.18
N ALA A 322 -5.71 5.52 17.71
CA ALA A 322 -6.57 4.72 18.59
C ALA A 322 -5.76 3.95 19.64
N LEU A 323 -4.63 3.35 19.25
CA LEU A 323 -3.76 2.66 20.20
C LEU A 323 -3.17 3.64 21.22
N GLY A 324 -2.76 4.84 20.80
CA GLY A 324 -2.31 5.88 21.72
C GLY A 324 -3.39 6.30 22.71
N ALA A 325 -4.62 6.54 22.25
CA ALA A 325 -5.76 6.89 23.10
C ALA A 325 -6.08 5.78 24.12
N VAL A 326 -6.05 4.52 23.69
CA VAL A 326 -6.24 3.35 24.58
C VAL A 326 -5.14 3.27 25.63
N ILE A 327 -3.87 3.37 25.22
CA ILE A 327 -2.72 3.30 26.13
C ILE A 327 -2.75 4.41 27.18
N ASN A 328 -3.21 5.60 26.81
CA ASN A 328 -3.33 6.76 27.67
C ASN A 328 -4.62 6.78 28.51
N GLY A 329 -5.46 5.73 28.44
CA GLY A 329 -6.70 5.61 29.21
C GLY A 329 -7.82 6.56 28.76
N GLN A 330 -7.71 7.11 27.54
CA GLN A 330 -8.69 8.05 26.97
C GLN A 330 -9.80 7.32 26.19
N ALA A 331 -9.55 6.07 25.78
CA ALA A 331 -10.50 5.26 25.05
C ALA A 331 -10.50 3.80 25.56
N PRO A 332 -11.63 3.08 25.47
CA PRO A 332 -11.68 1.66 25.79
C PRO A 332 -10.94 0.82 24.75
N GLU A 333 -10.41 -0.33 25.17
CA GLU A 333 -9.71 -1.25 24.25
C GLU A 333 -10.58 -1.72 23.07
N SER A 334 -11.91 -1.71 23.20
CA SER A 334 -12.85 -2.08 22.12
C SER A 334 -12.79 -1.15 20.90
N LEU A 335 -12.18 0.04 21.04
CA LEU A 335 -11.91 0.93 19.92
C LEU A 335 -10.99 0.26 18.87
N LEU A 336 -10.04 -0.57 19.31
CA LEU A 336 -9.14 -1.29 18.42
C LEU A 336 -9.86 -2.40 17.64
N ASP A 337 -10.93 -2.97 18.18
CA ASP A 337 -11.79 -3.92 17.44
C ASP A 337 -12.55 -3.22 16.32
N THR A 338 -13.04 -2.00 16.61
CA THR A 338 -13.71 -1.15 15.62
C THR A 338 -12.76 -0.80 14.48
N TRP A 339 -11.53 -0.40 14.79
CA TRP A 339 -10.49 -0.16 13.80
C TRP A 339 -10.21 -1.41 12.96
N ALA A 340 -9.96 -2.55 13.62
CA ALA A 340 -9.61 -3.80 12.93
C ALA A 340 -10.73 -4.24 11.96
N ALA A 341 -11.99 -4.20 12.41
CA ALA A 341 -13.14 -4.54 11.59
C ALA A 341 -13.32 -3.58 10.41
N ALA A 342 -13.24 -2.27 10.65
CA ALA A 342 -13.43 -1.26 9.61
C ALA A 342 -12.34 -1.32 8.54
N ARG A 343 -11.06 -1.45 8.91
CA ARG A 343 -9.97 -1.54 7.94
C ARG A 343 -10.02 -2.82 7.11
N ARG A 344 -10.37 -3.95 7.74
CA ARG A 344 -10.58 -5.21 7.02
C ARG A 344 -11.75 -5.14 6.05
N ASP A 345 -12.86 -4.54 6.47
CA ASP A 345 -14.05 -4.30 5.63
C ASP A 345 -13.70 -3.44 4.41
N LYS A 346 -12.99 -2.32 4.61
CA LYS A 346 -12.52 -1.46 3.50
C LYS A 346 -11.64 -2.20 2.51
N TRP A 347 -10.79 -3.12 2.98
CA TRP A 347 -10.02 -3.94 2.05
C TRP A 347 -10.92 -4.88 1.25
N LEU A 348 -11.80 -5.63 1.92
CA LEU A 348 -12.67 -6.63 1.28
C LEU A 348 -13.62 -6.02 0.25
N ASN A 349 -14.25 -4.91 0.61
CA ASN A 349 -15.38 -4.33 -0.12
C ASN A 349 -15.00 -3.11 -0.97
N PHE A 350 -13.73 -2.71 -0.98
CA PHE A 350 -13.26 -1.64 -1.86
C PHE A 350 -11.89 -1.95 -2.46
N THR A 351 -10.83 -2.02 -1.65
CA THR A 351 -9.45 -2.09 -2.14
C THR A 351 -9.20 -3.31 -3.02
N ASN A 352 -9.70 -4.47 -2.59
CA ASN A 352 -9.56 -5.72 -3.32
C ASN A 352 -10.30 -5.66 -4.67
N GLU A 353 -11.60 -5.35 -4.67
CA GLU A 353 -12.38 -5.21 -5.92
C GLU A 353 -11.73 -4.19 -6.86
N PHE A 354 -11.45 -2.99 -6.38
CA PHE A 354 -10.93 -1.90 -7.20
C PHE A 354 -9.55 -2.21 -7.81
N SER A 355 -8.69 -2.90 -7.06
CA SER A 355 -7.38 -3.32 -7.58
C SER A 355 -7.51 -4.45 -8.61
N ILE A 356 -8.40 -5.42 -8.43
CA ILE A 356 -8.68 -6.46 -9.45
C ILE A 356 -9.20 -5.77 -10.72
N GLU A 357 -10.12 -4.82 -10.57
CA GLU A 357 -10.72 -4.08 -11.68
C GLU A 357 -9.67 -3.28 -12.47
N ASN A 358 -8.79 -2.55 -11.78
CA ASN A 358 -7.70 -1.83 -12.45
C ASN A 358 -6.77 -2.76 -13.21
N LYS A 359 -6.47 -3.93 -12.65
CA LYS A 359 -5.65 -4.94 -13.33
C LYS A 359 -6.35 -5.48 -14.57
N ARG A 360 -7.64 -5.77 -14.47
CA ARG A 360 -8.49 -6.22 -15.59
C ARG A 360 -8.49 -5.20 -16.71
N MET A 361 -8.77 -3.94 -16.40
CA MET A 361 -8.73 -2.85 -17.36
C MET A 361 -7.35 -2.72 -18.03
N CYS A 362 -6.27 -2.72 -17.23
CA CYS A 362 -4.90 -2.60 -17.74
C CYS A 362 -4.54 -3.73 -18.71
N GLN A 363 -5.03 -4.94 -18.46
CA GLN A 363 -4.78 -6.11 -19.30
C GLN A 363 -5.79 -6.29 -20.43
N LEU A 364 -6.79 -5.42 -20.55
CA LEU A 364 -7.96 -5.66 -21.41
C LEU A 364 -8.65 -7.02 -21.10
N GLY A 365 -8.50 -7.49 -19.86
CA GLY A 365 -8.97 -8.78 -19.37
C GLY A 365 -10.48 -8.94 -19.58
N GLY A 366 -10.86 -9.94 -20.37
CA GLY A 366 -12.25 -10.21 -20.77
C GLY A 366 -12.68 -9.63 -22.12
N TYR A 367 -11.84 -8.87 -22.82
CA TYR A 367 -12.15 -8.30 -24.15
C TYR A 367 -11.17 -8.71 -25.26
N SER A 368 -10.01 -9.21 -24.87
CA SER A 368 -8.99 -9.78 -25.76
C SER A 368 -8.90 -11.28 -25.58
N ASP A 369 -8.12 -11.94 -26.43
CA ASP A 369 -7.91 -13.39 -26.45
C ASP A 369 -7.24 -13.98 -25.17
N ASP A 370 -7.06 -13.19 -24.10
CA ASP A 370 -6.38 -13.52 -22.83
C ASP A 370 -5.27 -14.57 -22.99
N PRO A 371 -4.20 -14.24 -23.73
CA PRO A 371 -3.23 -15.24 -24.21
C PRO A 371 -2.46 -15.96 -23.08
N LEU A 372 -2.53 -15.44 -21.85
CA LEU A 372 -1.93 -16.03 -20.65
C LEU A 372 -2.97 -16.71 -19.74
N GLY A 373 -4.24 -16.72 -20.12
CA GLY A 373 -5.36 -17.29 -19.36
C GLY A 373 -5.49 -16.68 -17.96
N ILE A 374 -5.18 -15.39 -17.77
CA ILE A 374 -5.16 -14.73 -16.46
C ILE A 374 -6.57 -14.62 -15.86
N TRP A 375 -7.56 -14.44 -16.71
CA TRP A 375 -8.95 -14.16 -16.39
C TRP A 375 -9.87 -15.37 -16.57
N GLU A 376 -9.34 -16.44 -17.17
CA GLU A 376 -10.07 -17.70 -17.34
C GLU A 376 -10.21 -18.48 -16.04
N ILE A 377 -11.41 -19.05 -15.82
CA ILE A 377 -11.68 -19.96 -14.69
C ILE A 377 -11.33 -21.40 -15.10
N ASP A 378 -10.04 -21.64 -15.32
CA ASP A 378 -9.46 -22.95 -15.60
C ASP A 378 -9.04 -23.72 -14.34
N ASP A 379 -8.43 -24.89 -14.49
CA ASP A 379 -8.04 -25.74 -13.36
C ASP A 379 -7.04 -25.05 -12.41
N VAL A 380 -6.13 -24.23 -12.95
CA VAL A 380 -5.20 -23.43 -12.14
C VAL A 380 -5.96 -22.39 -11.31
N ALA A 381 -6.92 -21.68 -11.91
CA ALA A 381 -7.74 -20.72 -11.17
C ALA A 381 -8.53 -21.39 -10.03
N ARG A 382 -9.08 -22.59 -10.26
CA ARG A 382 -9.83 -23.37 -9.26
C ARG A 382 -8.95 -23.88 -8.12
N GLU A 383 -7.77 -24.40 -8.44
CA GLU A 383 -6.78 -24.83 -7.44
C GLU A 383 -6.40 -23.67 -6.50
N HIS A 384 -6.25 -22.49 -7.06
CA HIS A 384 -5.91 -21.26 -6.32
C HIS A 384 -7.12 -20.54 -5.71
N LYS A 385 -8.34 -21.09 -5.83
CA LYS A 385 -9.60 -20.54 -5.28
C LYS A 385 -9.89 -19.11 -5.77
N MET A 386 -9.61 -18.85 -7.04
CA MET A 386 -9.69 -17.52 -7.66
C MET A 386 -11.11 -17.14 -8.07
N GLU A 387 -12.02 -18.10 -8.20
CA GLU A 387 -13.33 -17.94 -8.85
C GLU A 387 -14.17 -16.83 -8.21
N ARG A 388 -14.30 -16.86 -6.88
CA ARG A 388 -15.07 -15.84 -6.15
C ARG A 388 -14.49 -14.42 -6.27
N TRP A 389 -13.18 -14.32 -6.53
CA TRP A 389 -12.47 -13.06 -6.58
C TRP A 389 -12.44 -12.48 -8.00
N LEU A 390 -12.25 -13.34 -9.01
CA LEU A 390 -12.33 -12.93 -10.41
C LEU A 390 -13.77 -12.64 -10.85
N ALA A 391 -14.77 -13.23 -10.19
CA ALA A 391 -16.18 -12.86 -10.37
C ALA A 391 -16.48 -11.39 -10.03
N MET A 392 -15.55 -10.64 -9.44
CA MET A 392 -15.68 -9.18 -9.27
C MET A 392 -15.43 -8.40 -10.58
N ALA A 393 -14.86 -9.05 -11.59
CA ALA A 393 -14.34 -8.47 -12.82
C ALA A 393 -15.15 -8.97 -14.05
N THR A 394 -16.48 -8.93 -13.97
CA THR A 394 -17.38 -9.60 -14.93
C THR A 394 -17.53 -8.90 -16.29
N PRO A 395 -18.00 -9.62 -17.34
CA PRO A 395 -18.20 -9.07 -18.68
C PRO A 395 -19.17 -7.88 -18.79
N GLU A 396 -20.14 -7.71 -17.87
CA GLU A 396 -21.06 -6.56 -17.85
C GLU A 396 -20.31 -5.22 -17.73
N LYS A 397 -19.10 -5.24 -17.16
CA LYS A 397 -18.24 -4.06 -17.06
C LYS A 397 -17.63 -3.62 -18.41
N LYS A 398 -17.76 -4.42 -19.49
CA LYS A 398 -17.36 -4.04 -20.87
C LYS A 398 -17.97 -2.77 -21.35
N GLU A 399 -19.28 -2.74 -21.27
CA GLU A 399 -20.01 -1.58 -21.71
C GLU A 399 -19.76 -0.41 -20.75
N ALA A 400 -19.51 -0.71 -19.46
CA ALA A 400 -19.13 0.31 -18.49
C ALA A 400 -17.78 0.95 -18.84
N ASP A 401 -16.76 0.20 -19.29
CA ASP A 401 -15.47 0.76 -19.71
C ASP A 401 -15.57 1.56 -21.00
N ALA A 402 -16.29 1.03 -22.00
CA ALA A 402 -16.50 1.75 -23.26
C ALA A 402 -17.25 3.07 -23.01
N ARG A 403 -18.23 3.06 -22.09
CA ARG A 403 -18.87 4.27 -21.58
C ARG A 403 -17.90 5.11 -20.75
N MET A 404 -17.04 4.50 -19.94
CA MET A 404 -16.04 5.18 -19.11
C MET A 404 -15.12 6.02 -19.98
N TYR A 405 -14.47 5.48 -21.01
CA TYR A 405 -13.58 6.27 -21.87
C TYR A 405 -14.26 7.48 -22.51
N LYS A 406 -15.55 7.33 -22.87
CA LYS A 406 -16.36 8.44 -23.38
C LYS A 406 -16.74 9.43 -22.28
N ALA A 407 -17.04 8.95 -21.08
CA ALA A 407 -17.36 9.74 -19.88
C ALA A 407 -16.12 10.35 -19.20
N LEU A 408 -14.91 9.88 -19.49
CA LEU A 408 -13.66 10.52 -19.05
C LEU A 408 -13.46 11.87 -19.76
N GLN A 409 -14.33 12.25 -20.70
CA GLN A 409 -14.41 13.62 -21.21
C GLN A 409 -15.38 14.51 -20.41
N ASP A 410 -16.22 13.91 -19.55
CA ASP A 410 -17.14 14.62 -18.65
C ASP A 410 -16.43 14.95 -17.33
N PRO A 411 -16.21 16.24 -17.01
CA PRO A 411 -15.61 16.66 -15.75
C PRO A 411 -16.33 16.15 -14.49
N GLN A 412 -17.65 15.97 -14.55
CA GLN A 412 -18.45 15.50 -13.41
C GLN A 412 -18.25 14.01 -13.16
N ALA A 413 -18.27 13.17 -14.19
CA ALA A 413 -17.93 11.75 -14.08
C ALA A 413 -16.50 11.54 -13.56
N GLN A 414 -15.53 12.33 -14.04
CA GLN A 414 -14.18 12.28 -13.48
C GLN A 414 -14.18 12.67 -11.99
N LEU A 415 -14.94 13.69 -11.59
CA LEU A 415 -15.04 14.09 -10.17
C LEU A 415 -15.58 12.95 -9.31
N ILE A 416 -16.69 12.33 -9.70
CA ILE A 416 -17.28 11.19 -8.96
C ILE A 416 -16.26 10.06 -8.83
N SER A 417 -15.58 9.67 -9.92
CA SER A 417 -14.56 8.62 -9.90
C SER A 417 -13.42 8.94 -8.93
N ARG A 418 -13.03 10.21 -8.82
CA ARG A 418 -11.96 10.67 -7.93
C ARG A 418 -12.40 10.66 -6.46
N MET A 419 -13.63 11.09 -6.17
CA MET A 419 -14.17 11.11 -4.80
C MET A 419 -14.29 9.73 -4.16
N LYS A 420 -14.43 8.67 -4.97
CA LYS A 420 -14.40 7.28 -4.48
C LYS A 420 -13.14 6.93 -3.69
N GLN A 421 -12.00 7.57 -3.93
CA GLN A 421 -10.78 7.30 -3.17
C GLN A 421 -10.92 7.62 -1.66
N TRP A 422 -11.80 8.55 -1.30
CA TRP A 422 -12.12 8.86 0.09
C TRP A 422 -12.97 7.78 0.75
N GLU A 423 -13.66 6.92 -0.01
CA GLU A 423 -14.42 5.79 0.53
C GLU A 423 -13.51 4.74 1.17
N ILE A 424 -12.23 4.71 0.79
CA ILE A 424 -11.22 3.83 1.39
C ILE A 424 -10.86 4.27 2.82
N THR A 425 -11.10 5.54 3.16
CA THR A 425 -10.80 6.07 4.50
C THR A 425 -11.87 5.68 5.51
N MET A 426 -11.48 5.55 6.79
CA MET A 426 -12.45 5.36 7.88
C MET A 426 -13.32 6.61 8.05
N ASP A 427 -14.60 6.40 8.38
CA ASP A 427 -15.53 7.49 8.72
C ASP A 427 -14.87 8.42 9.75
N PRO A 428 -14.74 9.74 9.52
CA PRO A 428 -14.05 10.64 10.44
C PRO A 428 -14.64 10.66 11.85
N MET A 429 -15.89 10.23 12.00
CA MET A 429 -16.63 10.19 13.26
C MET A 429 -16.37 8.94 14.09
N TRP A 430 -15.69 7.93 13.53
CA TRP A 430 -15.51 6.61 14.16
C TRP A 430 -14.90 6.65 15.58
N MET A 431 -14.10 7.67 15.88
CA MET A 431 -13.49 7.88 17.20
C MET A 431 -13.62 9.33 17.69
N ALA A 432 -14.55 10.12 17.14
CA ALA A 432 -14.62 11.56 17.38
C ALA A 432 -14.72 11.97 18.86
N GLN A 433 -15.35 11.14 19.70
CA GLN A 433 -15.46 11.38 21.14
C GLN A 433 -14.13 11.22 21.92
N TYR A 434 -13.11 10.66 21.30
CA TYR A 434 -11.80 10.37 21.90
C TYR A 434 -10.66 11.23 21.33
N GLU A 435 -10.98 12.17 20.45
CA GLU A 435 -10.00 12.99 19.74
C GLU A 435 -10.28 14.48 19.90
N ASP A 436 -9.26 15.28 19.58
CA ASP A 436 -9.37 16.73 19.49
C ASP A 436 -10.49 17.11 18.49
N PRO A 437 -11.50 17.90 18.90
CA PRO A 437 -12.57 18.35 18.02
C PRO A 437 -12.07 19.05 16.74
N GLU A 438 -10.94 19.77 16.80
CA GLU A 438 -10.35 20.39 15.61
C GLU A 438 -9.74 19.36 14.66
N LEU A 439 -9.19 18.25 15.18
CA LEU A 439 -8.74 17.12 14.35
C LEU A 439 -9.92 16.41 13.68
N VAL A 440 -11.03 16.23 14.40
CA VAL A 440 -12.27 15.67 13.83
C VAL A 440 -12.80 16.56 12.71
N LYS A 441 -12.95 17.86 12.99
CA LYS A 441 -13.39 18.87 12.02
C LYS A 441 -12.47 18.92 10.80
N TYR A 442 -11.16 18.84 11.04
CA TYR A 442 -10.17 18.78 9.97
C TYR A 442 -10.41 17.56 9.06
N ARG A 443 -10.53 16.34 9.61
CA ARG A 443 -10.80 15.14 8.78
C ARG A 443 -12.15 15.19 8.06
N VAL A 444 -13.17 15.77 8.68
CA VAL A 444 -14.45 16.03 7.99
C VAL A 444 -14.22 16.97 6.82
N SER A 445 -13.42 18.03 6.98
CA SER A 445 -13.09 18.99 5.91
C SER A 445 -12.24 18.39 4.78
N LEU A 446 -11.51 17.30 5.05
CA LEU A 446 -10.76 16.57 4.02
C LEU A 446 -11.65 15.74 3.12
N ARG A 447 -12.88 15.46 3.55
CA ARG A 447 -13.83 14.76 2.73
C ARG A 447 -14.56 15.75 1.84
N PRO A 448 -14.85 15.37 0.59
CA PRO A 448 -15.75 16.17 -0.22
C PRO A 448 -17.09 16.34 0.47
N VAL A 449 -17.65 17.55 0.40
CA VAL A 449 -19.08 17.76 0.65
C VAL A 449 -19.78 16.82 -0.32
N VAL A 450 -20.55 15.85 0.19
CA VAL A 450 -21.32 14.96 -0.66
C VAL A 450 -22.12 15.85 -1.58
N LEU A 451 -21.76 15.89 -2.86
CA LEU A 451 -22.57 16.54 -3.88
C LEU A 451 -23.88 15.74 -3.84
N SER A 452 -24.92 16.30 -3.22
CA SER A 452 -26.27 15.84 -3.45
C SER A 452 -26.39 15.69 -4.96
N ALA A 453 -26.70 14.46 -5.42
CA ALA A 453 -26.91 14.20 -6.84
C ALA A 453 -27.79 15.33 -7.39
N PRO A 454 -27.49 15.89 -8.58
CA PRO A 454 -28.41 16.84 -9.17
C PRO A 454 -29.77 16.16 -9.24
N GLU A 455 -30.78 16.76 -8.60
CA GLU A 455 -32.17 16.37 -8.78
C GLU A 455 -32.36 16.19 -10.28
N ALA A 456 -32.78 14.98 -10.67
CA ALA A 456 -33.03 14.66 -12.05
C ALA A 456 -33.96 15.74 -12.61
N ALA A 457 -33.44 16.56 -13.53
CA ALA A 457 -34.24 17.51 -14.26
C ALA A 457 -35.33 16.72 -14.99
N THR A 458 -36.58 16.96 -14.58
CA THR A 458 -37.81 16.47 -15.20
C THR A 458 -37.91 16.86 -16.66
#